data_AF-A0A376UF50-F1
#
_entry.id   AF-A0A376UF50-F1
#
_cell.length_a   1.000
_cell.length_b   1.000
_cell.length_c   1.000
_cell.angle_alpha   90.00
_cell.angle_beta   90.00
_cell.angle_gamma   90.00
#
_symmetry.space_group_name_H-M   'P 1'
#
loop_
_entity.id
_entity.type
_entity.pdbx_description
1 polymer ?
#
loop_
_entity_poly.entity_id
_entity_poly.type
_entity_poly.pdbx_seq_one_letter_code
_entity_poly.pdbx_strand_id
1 'polypeptide(L)'
;MQLEQLNKLPARWPLEQGYRQLRQLDALWPDNPQVRALNAQWRKQRELSALSTEALNGYAQAQSQLQRLSAQLDALDERKGRYLTGSELKTAVYGIRQSLKEPPLEELLRQLEEQKQTGEVSPTLLTQIDTRLNQLLNRYVILLDTKVEQSQ
;
A
#
# COMPACT_ATOMS: atom_id res chain seq x y z
N MET A 1 21.77 20.12 9.17
CA MET A 1 20.94 20.53 10.34
C MET A 1 20.15 19.32 10.87
N GLN A 2 19.84 19.22 12.18
CA GLN A 2 19.11 18.05 12.77
C GLN A 2 17.77 17.75 12.06
N LEU A 3 17.10 18.77 11.51
CA LEU A 3 15.88 18.63 10.72
C LEU A 3 16.09 17.82 9.41
N GLU A 4 17.24 17.98 8.76
CA GLU A 4 17.56 17.19 7.54
C GLU A 4 17.84 15.72 7.86
N GLN A 5 18.28 15.42 9.09
CA GLN A 5 18.48 14.03 9.53
C GLN A 5 17.14 13.36 9.83
N LEU A 6 16.17 14.09 10.40
CA LEU A 6 14.81 13.61 10.63
C LEU A 6 14.07 13.31 9.31
N ASN A 7 14.22 14.17 8.28
CA ASN A 7 13.62 13.94 6.95
C ASN A 7 14.20 12.74 6.18
N LYS A 8 15.33 12.17 6.63
CA LYS A 8 15.92 10.96 6.04
C LYS A 8 15.47 9.67 6.71
N LEU A 9 14.77 9.75 7.85
CA LEU A 9 14.28 8.56 8.53
C LEU A 9 13.04 8.02 7.80
N PRO A 10 12.98 6.72 7.46
CA PRO A 10 11.79 6.13 6.88
C PRO A 10 10.59 6.29 7.82
N ALA A 11 9.39 6.51 7.28
CA ALA A 11 8.15 6.56 8.08
C ALA A 11 7.94 5.30 8.96
N ARG A 12 8.51 4.16 8.56
CA ARG A 12 8.51 2.92 9.35
C ARG A 12 9.46 2.93 10.56
N TRP A 13 10.41 3.86 10.65
CA TRP A 13 11.49 3.84 11.65
C TRP A 13 10.99 3.73 13.10
N PRO A 14 9.98 4.50 13.57
CA PRO A 14 9.47 4.36 14.94
C PRO A 14 8.91 2.96 15.23
N LEU A 15 8.30 2.35 14.21
CA LEU A 15 7.70 1.02 14.31
C LEU A 15 8.79 -0.07 14.37
N GLU A 16 9.86 0.09 13.60
CA GLU A 16 11.01 -0.82 13.63
C GLU A 16 11.77 -0.78 14.95
N GLN A 17 11.92 0.40 15.55
CA GLN A 17 12.53 0.53 16.89
C GLN A 17 11.69 -0.21 17.93
N GLY A 18 10.35 -0.06 17.88
CA GLY A 18 9.45 -0.81 18.76
C GLY A 18 9.61 -2.32 18.61
N TYR A 19 9.62 -2.85 17.37
CA TYR A 19 9.86 -4.29 17.14
C TYR A 19 11.27 -4.74 17.58
N ARG A 20 12.28 -3.89 17.48
CA ARG A 20 13.65 -4.19 17.93
C ARG A 20 13.70 -4.33 19.46
N GLN A 21 13.08 -3.41 20.19
CA GLN A 21 12.98 -3.47 21.65
C GLN A 21 12.22 -4.71 22.12
N LEU A 22 11.10 -5.02 21.44
CA LEU A 22 10.31 -6.21 21.73
C LEU A 22 11.10 -7.51 21.50
N ARG A 23 11.89 -7.61 20.43
CA ARG A 23 12.80 -8.74 20.19
C ARG A 23 13.91 -8.85 21.24
N GLN A 24 14.42 -7.72 21.73
CA GLN A 24 15.41 -7.72 22.81
C GLN A 24 14.80 -8.23 24.12
N LEU A 25 13.59 -7.77 24.47
CA LEU A 25 12.86 -8.25 25.65
C LEU A 25 12.58 -9.75 25.56
N ASP A 26 12.15 -10.23 24.39
CA ASP A 26 11.88 -11.65 24.12
C ASP A 26 13.16 -12.50 24.24
N ALA A 27 14.30 -12.00 23.73
CA ALA A 27 15.59 -12.69 23.82
C ALA A 27 16.16 -12.72 25.25
N LEU A 28 15.94 -11.66 26.03
CA LEU A 28 16.44 -11.54 27.40
C LEU A 28 15.57 -12.30 28.41
N TRP A 29 14.27 -12.42 28.14
CA TRP A 29 13.30 -13.06 29.04
C TRP A 29 12.27 -13.93 28.29
N PRO A 30 12.71 -15.01 27.61
CA PRO A 30 11.85 -15.81 26.73
C PRO A 30 10.67 -16.50 27.44
N ASP A 31 10.86 -16.89 28.71
CA ASP A 31 9.83 -17.56 29.50
C ASP A 31 8.93 -16.61 30.30
N ASN A 32 9.20 -15.31 30.26
CA ASN A 32 8.45 -14.34 31.04
C ASN A 32 7.03 -14.16 30.45
N PRO A 33 5.96 -14.49 31.21
CA PRO A 33 4.59 -14.39 30.72
C PRO A 33 4.16 -12.95 30.43
N GLN A 34 4.72 -11.95 31.11
CA GLN A 34 4.43 -10.54 30.86
C GLN A 34 5.05 -10.07 29.55
N VAL A 35 6.27 -10.51 29.23
CA VAL A 35 6.93 -10.21 27.95
C VAL A 35 6.17 -10.85 26.79
N ARG A 36 5.72 -12.10 26.94
CA ARG A 36 4.87 -12.78 25.95
C ARG A 36 3.52 -12.07 25.74
N ALA A 37 2.87 -11.67 26.83
CA ALA A 37 1.60 -10.93 26.77
C ALA A 37 1.77 -9.56 26.09
N LEU A 38 2.83 -8.82 26.42
CA LEU A 38 3.17 -7.54 25.80
C LEU A 38 3.42 -7.69 24.29
N ASN A 39 4.20 -8.70 23.89
CA ASN A 39 4.46 -9.02 22.48
C ASN A 39 3.15 -9.32 21.71
N ALA A 40 2.29 -10.15 22.29
CA ALA A 40 1.00 -10.51 21.69
C ALA A 40 0.05 -9.32 21.59
N GLN A 41 -0.06 -8.51 22.66
CA GLN A 41 -0.91 -7.32 22.68
C GLN A 41 -0.45 -6.27 21.66
N TRP A 42 0.86 -6.02 21.59
CA TRP A 42 1.42 -5.09 20.62
C TRP A 42 1.14 -5.56 19.19
N ARG A 43 1.37 -6.85 18.89
CA ARG A 43 1.07 -7.41 17.56
C ARG A 43 -0.41 -7.28 17.21
N LYS A 44 -1.31 -7.64 18.13
CA LYS A 44 -2.76 -7.54 17.95
C LYS A 44 -3.22 -6.10 17.71
N GLN A 45 -2.74 -5.14 18.49
CA GLN A 45 -3.09 -3.72 18.30
C GLN A 45 -2.62 -3.20 16.95
N ARG A 46 -1.47 -3.67 16.48
CA ARG A 46 -0.93 -3.34 15.17
C ARG A 46 -1.73 -3.96 14.03
N GLU A 47 -2.17 -5.21 14.17
CA GLU A 47 -3.07 -5.86 13.21
C GLU A 47 -4.43 -5.16 13.14
N LEU A 48 -5.00 -4.76 14.28
CA LEU A 48 -6.28 -4.02 14.33
C LEU A 48 -6.20 -2.62 13.73
N SER A 49 -5.03 -2.00 13.73
CA SER A 49 -4.79 -0.66 13.17
C SER A 49 -4.27 -0.72 11.73
N ALA A 50 -4.03 -1.92 11.19
CA ALA A 50 -3.62 -2.13 9.82
C ALA A 50 -4.84 -2.07 8.89
N LEU A 51 -4.61 -1.66 7.65
CA LEU A 51 -5.61 -1.82 6.59
C LEU A 51 -5.90 -3.33 6.43
N SER A 52 -7.17 -3.72 6.33
CA SER A 52 -7.52 -5.15 6.22
C SER A 52 -6.96 -5.75 4.94
N THR A 53 -6.67 -7.04 4.95
CA THR A 53 -6.18 -7.77 3.77
C THR A 53 -7.20 -7.72 2.63
N GLU A 54 -8.50 -7.68 2.92
CA GLU A 54 -9.55 -7.48 1.92
C GLU A 54 -9.47 -6.09 1.25
N ALA A 55 -9.15 -5.04 2.02
CA ALA A 55 -8.98 -3.70 1.49
C ALA A 55 -7.72 -3.57 0.59
N LEU A 56 -6.71 -4.43 0.78
CA LEU A 56 -5.54 -4.50 -0.09
C LEU A 56 -5.85 -5.09 -1.48
N ASN A 57 -6.92 -5.86 -1.61
CA ASN A 57 -7.26 -6.57 -2.85
C ASN A 57 -8.12 -5.75 -3.83
N GLY A 58 -8.71 -4.63 -3.39
CA GLY A 58 -9.67 -3.86 -4.19
C GLY A 58 -9.10 -3.35 -5.51
N TYR A 59 -7.83 -2.94 -5.51
CA TYR A 59 -7.14 -2.47 -6.71
C TYR A 59 -6.88 -3.58 -7.73
N ALA A 60 -6.29 -4.69 -7.31
CA ALA A 60 -6.03 -5.84 -8.16
C ALA A 60 -7.35 -6.41 -8.74
N GLN A 61 -8.41 -6.44 -7.94
CA GLN A 61 -9.73 -6.85 -8.37
C GLN A 61 -10.32 -5.89 -9.42
N ALA A 62 -10.24 -4.58 -9.20
CA ALA A 62 -10.68 -3.58 -10.18
C ALA A 62 -9.91 -3.70 -11.50
N GLN A 63 -8.60 -3.94 -11.43
CA GLN A 63 -7.76 -4.13 -12.60
C GLN A 63 -8.11 -5.41 -13.37
N SER A 64 -8.35 -6.53 -12.67
CA SER A 64 -8.82 -7.78 -13.28
C SER A 64 -10.21 -7.63 -13.94
N GLN A 65 -11.13 -6.92 -13.28
CA GLN A 65 -12.48 -6.68 -13.79
C GLN A 65 -12.44 -5.79 -15.04
N LEU A 66 -11.65 -4.71 -15.02
CA LEU A 66 -11.40 -3.87 -16.20
C LEU A 66 -10.68 -4.63 -17.32
N GLN A 67 -9.80 -5.55 -16.96
CA GLN A 67 -9.10 -6.36 -17.95
C GLN A 67 -10.09 -7.21 -18.76
N ARG A 68 -10.97 -7.91 -18.03
CA ARG A 68 -12.06 -8.73 -18.59
C ARG A 68 -13.06 -7.90 -19.38
N LEU A 69 -13.46 -6.73 -18.86
CA LEU A 69 -14.41 -5.86 -19.54
C LEU A 69 -13.86 -5.36 -20.89
N SER A 70 -12.58 -4.94 -20.94
CA SER A 70 -11.94 -4.55 -22.21
C SER A 70 -11.97 -5.68 -23.24
N ALA A 71 -11.67 -6.92 -22.81
CA ALA A 71 -11.62 -8.06 -23.72
C ALA A 71 -13.00 -8.43 -24.26
N GLN A 72 -14.04 -8.30 -23.42
CA GLN A 72 -15.44 -8.48 -23.85
C GLN A 72 -15.89 -7.37 -24.82
N LEU A 73 -15.42 -6.14 -24.62
CA LEU A 73 -15.69 -5.01 -25.51
C LEU A 73 -15.00 -5.16 -26.86
N ASP A 74 -13.73 -5.59 -26.87
CA ASP A 74 -13.00 -5.89 -28.10
C ASP A 74 -13.77 -6.93 -28.96
N ALA A 75 -14.39 -7.93 -28.32
CA ALA A 75 -15.19 -8.95 -29.00
C ALA A 75 -16.58 -8.44 -29.49
N LEU A 76 -17.13 -7.38 -28.89
CA LEU A 76 -18.40 -6.76 -29.30
C LEU A 76 -18.21 -5.82 -30.50
N ASP A 77 -17.07 -5.15 -30.58
CA ASP A 77 -16.71 -4.25 -31.68
C ASP A 77 -16.70 -4.96 -33.04
N GLU A 78 -16.34 -6.25 -33.04
CA GLU A 78 -16.37 -7.10 -34.23
C GLU A 78 -17.80 -7.33 -34.80
N ARG A 79 -18.87 -6.99 -34.08
CA ARG A 79 -20.27 -7.36 -34.42
C ARG A 79 -21.24 -6.21 -34.77
N LYS A 80 -20.80 -4.95 -34.82
CA LYS A 80 -21.49 -3.71 -35.29
C LYS A 80 -23.02 -3.56 -35.10
N GLY A 81 -23.42 -2.54 -34.30
CA GLY A 81 -24.74 -1.89 -34.45
C GLY A 81 -25.17 -0.86 -33.37
N ARG A 82 -25.03 0.44 -33.67
CA ARG A 82 -25.87 1.60 -33.25
C ARG A 82 -26.07 2.02 -31.77
N TYR A 83 -25.25 1.58 -30.84
CA TYR A 83 -25.03 2.28 -29.56
C TYR A 83 -23.52 2.48 -29.38
N LEU A 84 -23.10 3.52 -28.63
CA LEU A 84 -21.72 3.96 -28.34
C LEU A 84 -20.62 3.12 -29.02
N THR A 85 -19.87 3.70 -29.97
CA THR A 85 -18.97 2.89 -30.80
C THR A 85 -17.99 2.13 -29.92
N GLY A 86 -17.71 0.84 -30.19
CA GLY A 86 -16.83 0.09 -29.30
C GLY A 86 -15.42 0.67 -29.27
N SER A 87 -15.01 1.42 -30.30
CA SER A 87 -13.84 2.29 -30.29
C SER A 87 -13.84 3.31 -29.13
N GLU A 88 -14.95 3.99 -28.87
CA GLU A 88 -15.08 4.96 -27.76
C GLU A 88 -15.03 4.25 -26.40
N LEU A 89 -15.65 3.08 -26.29
CA LEU A 89 -15.59 2.23 -25.08
C LEU A 89 -14.18 1.68 -24.83
N LYS A 90 -13.46 1.28 -25.89
CA LYS A 90 -12.08 0.81 -25.83
C LYS A 90 -11.15 1.93 -25.38
N THR A 91 -11.34 3.14 -25.90
CA THR A 91 -10.61 4.33 -25.45
C THR A 91 -10.90 4.64 -23.98
N ALA A 92 -12.15 4.54 -23.53
CA ALA A 92 -12.51 4.76 -22.13
C ALA A 92 -11.86 3.71 -21.20
N VAL A 93 -11.94 2.41 -21.56
CA VAL A 93 -11.33 1.34 -20.76
C VAL A 93 -9.80 1.44 -20.75
N TYR A 94 -9.19 1.79 -21.89
CA TYR A 94 -7.77 2.06 -21.97
C TYR A 94 -7.36 3.24 -21.07
N GLY A 95 -8.15 4.33 -21.06
CA GLY A 95 -7.92 5.48 -20.18
C GLY A 95 -7.98 5.12 -18.69
N ILE A 96 -8.94 4.28 -18.29
CA ILE A 96 -9.05 3.80 -16.90
C ILE A 96 -7.84 2.91 -16.56
N ARG A 97 -7.47 1.96 -17.44
CA ARG A 97 -6.27 1.11 -17.22
C ARG A 97 -5.00 1.94 -17.09
N GLN A 98 -4.85 3.00 -17.90
CA GLN A 98 -3.70 3.89 -17.84
C GLN A 98 -3.67 4.70 -16.54
N SER A 99 -4.82 5.14 -16.05
CA SER A 99 -4.95 5.83 -14.76
C SER A 99 -4.62 4.91 -13.57
N LEU A 100 -4.80 3.60 -13.76
CA LEU A 100 -4.47 2.53 -12.82
C LEU A 100 -3.18 1.80 -13.24
N LYS A 101 -2.23 2.49 -13.88
CA LYS A 101 -0.97 1.85 -14.29
C LYS A 101 0.02 1.72 -13.14
N GLU A 102 0.03 2.68 -12.21
CA GLU A 102 0.89 2.63 -11.04
C GLU A 102 0.17 1.95 -9.88
N PRO A 103 0.69 0.82 -9.35
CA PRO A 103 0.07 0.16 -8.22
C PRO A 103 0.06 1.09 -7.00
N PRO A 104 -1.08 1.21 -6.29
CA PRO A 104 -1.15 1.98 -5.07
C PRO A 104 -0.35 1.25 -3.97
N LEU A 105 -0.11 1.94 -2.86
CA LEU A 105 0.70 1.39 -1.76
C LEU A 105 0.11 0.07 -1.24
N GLU A 106 -1.22 -0.04 -1.24
CA GLU A 106 -1.98 -1.22 -0.87
C GLU A 106 -1.59 -2.45 -1.71
N GLU A 107 -1.45 -2.31 -3.02
CA GLU A 107 -1.04 -3.41 -3.90
C GLU A 107 0.43 -3.79 -3.67
N LEU A 108 1.31 -2.81 -3.38
CA LEU A 108 2.69 -3.11 -3.02
C LEU A 108 2.79 -3.88 -1.69
N LEU A 109 1.92 -3.57 -0.71
CA LEU A 109 1.86 -4.30 0.56
C LEU A 109 1.34 -5.73 0.37
N ARG A 110 0.35 -5.94 -0.52
CA ARG A 110 -0.12 -7.28 -0.89
C ARG A 110 1.01 -8.11 -1.54
N GLN A 111 1.77 -7.53 -2.47
CA GLN A 111 2.93 -8.18 -3.09
C GLN A 111 4.01 -8.55 -2.05
N LEU A 112 4.22 -7.70 -1.04
CA LEU A 112 5.15 -7.98 0.05
C LEU A 112 4.67 -9.16 0.90
N GLU A 113 3.37 -9.25 1.17
CA GLU A 113 2.79 -10.39 1.88
C GLU A 113 2.96 -11.70 1.09
N GLU A 114 2.71 -11.67 -0.22
CA GLU A 114 2.92 -12.80 -1.12
C GLU A 114 4.38 -13.26 -1.14
N GLN A 115 5.32 -12.33 -1.23
CA GLN A 115 6.76 -12.62 -1.16
C GLN A 115 7.22 -13.18 0.19
N LYS A 116 6.57 -12.76 1.29
CA LYS A 116 6.84 -13.36 2.61
C LYS A 116 6.38 -14.80 2.70
N GLN A 117 5.27 -15.15 2.02
CA GLN A 117 4.77 -16.53 1.99
C GLN A 117 5.69 -17.46 1.20
N THR A 118 6.35 -16.95 0.16
CA THR A 118 7.35 -17.71 -0.64
C THR A 118 8.74 -17.75 -0.01
N GLY A 119 8.98 -16.93 1.04
CA GLY A 119 10.23 -16.89 1.79
C GLY A 119 11.31 -15.98 1.19
N GLU A 120 11.05 -15.32 0.06
CA GLU A 120 11.99 -14.44 -0.62
C GLU A 120 11.37 -13.05 -0.81
N VAL A 121 11.92 -12.06 -0.08
CA VAL A 121 11.47 -10.68 -0.14
C VAL A 121 12.45 -9.84 -0.96
N SER A 122 11.94 -9.19 -2.00
CA SER A 122 12.72 -8.32 -2.86
C SER A 122 13.13 -7.02 -2.15
N PRO A 123 14.44 -6.68 -2.11
CA PRO A 123 14.90 -5.38 -1.59
C PRO A 123 14.34 -4.19 -2.39
N THR A 124 14.06 -4.38 -3.68
CA THR A 124 13.51 -3.31 -4.54
C THR A 124 12.06 -3.02 -4.16
N LEU A 125 11.27 -4.04 -3.85
CA LEU A 125 9.90 -3.88 -3.38
C LEU A 125 9.86 -3.13 -2.04
N LEU A 126 10.74 -3.49 -1.11
CA LEU A 126 10.86 -2.79 0.18
C LEU A 126 11.22 -1.31 -0.02
N THR A 127 12.19 -1.02 -0.89
CA THR A 127 12.59 0.37 -1.21
C THR A 127 11.45 1.15 -1.86
N GLN A 128 10.67 0.51 -2.73
CA GLN A 128 9.52 1.12 -3.40
C GLN A 128 8.40 1.45 -2.40
N ILE A 129 8.10 0.53 -1.48
CA ILE A 129 7.14 0.74 -0.39
C ILE A 129 7.57 1.90 0.50
N ASP A 130 8.83 1.92 0.95
CA ASP A 130 9.38 3.00 1.78
C ASP A 130 9.27 4.36 1.09
N THR A 131 9.60 4.41 -0.20
CA THR A 131 9.52 5.64 -1.00
C THR A 131 8.09 6.13 -1.11
N ARG A 132 7.13 5.25 -1.43
CA ARG A 132 5.70 5.61 -1.58
C ARG A 132 5.08 6.04 -0.25
N LEU A 133 5.41 5.36 0.85
CA LEU A 133 5.01 5.77 2.20
C LEU A 133 5.48 7.18 2.54
N ASN A 134 6.77 7.46 2.31
CA ASN A 134 7.33 8.79 2.58
C ASN A 134 6.70 9.86 1.69
N GLN A 135 6.44 9.57 0.41
CA GLN A 135 5.76 10.51 -0.50
C GLN A 135 4.33 10.83 -0.04
N LEU A 136 3.55 9.81 0.36
CA LEU A 136 2.19 9.99 0.87
C LEU A 136 2.18 10.73 2.21
N LEU A 137 3.10 10.41 3.12
CA LEU A 137 3.26 11.11 4.39
C LEU A 137 3.62 12.58 4.18
N ASN A 138 4.59 12.87 3.31
CA ASN A 138 4.96 14.23 2.96
C ASN A 138 3.77 15.00 2.36
N ARG A 139 2.99 14.36 1.47
CA ARG A 139 1.77 14.97 0.93
C ARG A 139 0.74 15.25 2.01
N TYR A 140 0.52 14.31 2.94
CA TYR A 140 -0.38 14.50 4.08
C TYR A 140 0.06 15.68 4.95
N VAL A 141 1.34 15.78 5.29
CA VAL A 141 1.89 16.90 6.06
C VAL A 141 1.72 18.24 5.32
N ILE A 142 2.01 18.29 4.01
CA ILE A 142 1.77 19.50 3.18
C ILE A 142 0.29 19.90 3.19
N LEU A 143 -0.63 18.94 3.14
CA LEU A 143 -2.08 19.18 3.19
C LEU A 143 -2.58 19.65 4.57
N LEU A 144 -1.84 19.33 5.63
CA LEU A 144 -2.09 19.87 6.97
C LEU A 144 -1.55 21.30 7.11
N ASP A 145 -0.40 21.58 6.50
CA ASP A 145 0.27 22.89 6.53
C ASP A 145 -0.49 23.97 5.73
N THR A 146 -1.08 23.58 4.60
CA THR A 146 -1.91 24.46 3.76
C THR A 146 -3.19 24.98 4.42
N LYS A 147 -3.62 24.43 5.57
CA LYS A 147 -4.74 24.98 6.36
C LYS A 147 -4.34 26.17 7.23
N VAL A 148 -3.05 26.38 7.47
CA VAL A 148 -2.54 27.46 8.33
C VAL A 148 -2.51 28.81 7.59
N GLU A 149 -2.26 28.81 6.28
CA GLU A 149 -2.17 30.05 5.47
C GLU A 149 -3.53 30.63 5.04
N GLN A 150 -4.61 29.85 5.02
CA GLN A 150 -5.95 30.35 4.63
C GLN A 150 -6.78 30.93 5.79
N SER A 151 -6.17 31.10 6.97
CA SER A 151 -6.83 31.64 8.17
C SER A 151 -6.25 33.00 8.62
N GLN A 152 -5.54 33.72 7.74
CA GLN A 152 -5.04 35.08 7.99
C GLN A 152 -5.64 36.09 7.02
#